data_AF-Q0PLQ6-F1
#
_entry.id   AF-Q0PLQ6-F1
#
_cell.length_a   1.000
_cell.length_b   1.000
_cell.length_c   1.000
_cell.angle_alpha   90.00
_cell.angle_beta   90.00
_cell.angle_gamma   90.00
#
_symmetry.space_group_name_H-M   'P 1'
#
loop_
_entity.id
_entity.type
_entity.pdbx_description
1 polymer ?
#
loop_
_entity_poly.entity_id
_entity_poly.type
_entity_poly.pdbx_seq_one_letter_code
_entity_poly.pdbx_strand_id
1 'polypeptide(L)'
;ISVLCDAEVALIVFSTKGRLYEYSTESSMEGILERYERYSYAEKALVATDHDSQGNWCEDYSKLKGRIESLQKSQRHLMGEQLDLLCVKELQQLELKLENAVKHIRSRKNQLLLDSITELQKKEKELHDHNRDLAKKLIEKEKAKASHG
;
A
#
# COMPACT_ATOMS: atom_id res chain seq x y z
N ILE A 1 -2.52 -60.13 -12.99
CA ILE A 1 -1.95 -58.79 -13.27
C ILE A 1 -1.07 -58.44 -12.09
N SER A 2 0.24 -58.67 -12.23
CA SER A 2 1.23 -58.42 -11.18
C SER A 2 2.42 -57.75 -11.87
N VAL A 3 2.43 -56.42 -11.90
CA VAL A 3 3.41 -55.61 -12.68
C VAL A 3 3.99 -54.46 -11.85
N LEU A 4 3.76 -54.40 -10.54
CA LEU A 4 4.26 -53.33 -9.66
C LEU A 4 4.88 -53.91 -8.38
N CYS A 5 5.71 -54.95 -8.50
CA CYS A 5 6.26 -55.63 -7.32
C CYS A 5 7.21 -54.76 -6.48
N ASP A 6 7.72 -53.65 -7.03
CA ASP A 6 8.66 -52.73 -6.36
C ASP A 6 8.20 -51.27 -6.42
N ALA A 7 6.90 -51.02 -6.55
CA ALA A 7 6.37 -49.66 -6.57
C ALA A 7 6.11 -49.14 -5.15
N GLU A 8 6.71 -48.00 -4.84
CA GLU A 8 6.36 -47.25 -3.64
C GLU A 8 5.32 -46.19 -3.94
N VAL A 9 4.27 -46.13 -3.10
CA VAL A 9 3.11 -45.27 -3.32
C VAL A 9 2.87 -44.44 -2.08
N ALA A 10 2.74 -43.13 -2.26
CA ALA A 10 2.26 -42.20 -1.24
C ALA A 10 0.99 -41.48 -1.73
N LEU A 11 0.06 -41.23 -0.82
CA LEU A 11 -1.15 -40.46 -1.05
C LEU A 11 -1.26 -39.39 0.04
N ILE A 12 -1.40 -38.13 -0.38
CA ILE A 12 -1.59 -36.98 0.50
C ILE A 12 -2.91 -36.31 0.11
N VAL A 13 -3.83 -36.16 1.07
CA VAL A 13 -5.16 -35.59 0.86
C VAL A 13 -5.39 -34.42 1.81
N PHE A 14 -5.64 -33.24 1.25
CA PHE A 14 -6.06 -32.05 2.01
C PHE A 14 -7.57 -31.88 1.91
N SER A 15 -8.26 -31.92 3.05
CA SER A 15 -9.68 -31.58 3.08
C SER A 15 -9.90 -30.06 3.08
N THR A 16 -11.05 -29.62 2.58
CA THR A 16 -11.48 -28.20 2.64
C THR A 16 -11.60 -27.66 4.07
N LYS A 17 -11.62 -28.54 5.08
CA LYS A 17 -11.59 -28.20 6.51
C LYS A 17 -10.18 -28.10 7.09
N GLY A 18 -9.14 -28.16 6.25
CA GLY A 18 -7.74 -28.03 6.66
C GLY A 18 -7.13 -29.30 7.29
N ARG A 19 -7.82 -30.43 7.26
CA ARG A 19 -7.26 -31.72 7.74
C ARG A 19 -6.41 -32.36 6.66
N LEU A 20 -5.23 -32.85 7.08
CA LEU A 20 -4.30 -33.66 6.31
C LEU A 20 -4.58 -35.14 6.57
N TYR A 21 -4.70 -35.92 5.51
CA TYR A 21 -4.73 -37.38 5.55
C TYR A 21 -3.62 -37.91 4.66
N GLU A 22 -2.89 -38.89 5.15
CA GLU A 22 -1.73 -39.41 4.46
C GLU A 22 -1.67 -40.93 4.51
N TYR A 23 -1.14 -41.55 3.46
CA TYR A 23 -0.91 -42.98 3.34
C TYR A 23 0.41 -43.20 2.60
N SER A 24 1.23 -44.13 3.08
CA SER A 24 2.41 -44.61 2.38
C SER A 24 2.44 -46.13 2.35
N THR A 25 3.12 -46.69 1.36
CA THR A 25 3.58 -48.10 1.38
C THR A 25 4.61 -48.32 2.50
N GLU A 26 5.22 -49.50 2.60
CA GLU A 26 6.11 -49.92 3.72
C GLU A 26 7.27 -48.94 4.06
N SER A 27 7.62 -48.04 3.15
CA SER A 27 8.48 -46.87 3.38
C SER A 27 7.70 -45.71 4.03
N SER A 28 8.26 -45.06 5.05
CA SER A 28 7.62 -43.89 5.68
C SER A 28 7.39 -42.77 4.67
N MET A 29 6.34 -41.96 4.89
CA MET A 29 6.02 -40.77 4.09
C MET A 29 7.25 -39.89 3.86
N GLU A 30 8.05 -39.68 4.91
CA GLU A 30 9.31 -38.93 4.86
C GLU A 30 10.30 -39.51 3.84
N GLY A 31 10.50 -40.82 3.83
CA GLY A 31 11.44 -41.48 2.91
C GLY A 31 10.96 -41.52 1.45
N ILE A 32 9.65 -41.55 1.21
CA ILE A 32 9.09 -41.41 -0.15
C ILE A 32 9.24 -39.96 -0.61
N LEU A 33 8.93 -38.99 0.24
CA LEU A 33 9.05 -37.56 -0.08
C LEU A 33 10.49 -37.14 -0.32
N GLU A 34 11.45 -37.62 0.49
CA GLU A 34 12.87 -37.33 0.29
C GLU A 34 13.36 -37.87 -1.06
N ARG A 35 12.95 -39.09 -1.44
CA ARG A 35 13.29 -39.66 -2.75
C ARG A 35 12.63 -38.88 -3.89
N TYR A 36 11.34 -38.57 -3.78
CA TYR A 36 10.65 -37.74 -4.76
C TYR A 36 11.36 -36.39 -4.92
N GLU A 37 11.76 -35.75 -3.82
CA GLU A 37 12.46 -34.48 -3.83
C GLU A 37 13.83 -34.60 -4.51
N ARG A 38 14.63 -35.63 -4.18
CA ARG A 38 15.92 -35.89 -4.85
C ARG A 38 15.76 -36.11 -6.36
N TYR A 39 14.78 -36.89 -6.79
CA TYR A 39 14.52 -37.13 -8.22
C TYR A 39 13.91 -35.90 -8.91
N SER A 40 12.99 -35.20 -8.26
CA SER A 40 12.39 -33.96 -8.77
C SER A 40 13.43 -32.86 -8.92
N TYR A 41 14.38 -32.71 -7.99
CA TYR A 41 15.50 -31.77 -8.13
C TYR A 41 16.48 -32.20 -9.22
N ALA A 42 16.80 -33.49 -9.34
CA ALA A 42 17.66 -33.98 -10.42
C ALA A 42 17.01 -33.76 -11.81
N GLU A 43 15.70 -33.96 -11.91
CA GLU A 43 14.91 -33.67 -13.12
C GLU A 43 14.81 -32.16 -13.37
N LYS A 44 14.57 -31.34 -12.34
CA LYS A 44 14.59 -29.87 -12.45
C LYS A 44 15.96 -29.32 -12.82
N ALA A 45 17.06 -29.95 -12.41
CA ALA A 45 18.42 -29.56 -12.81
C ALA A 45 18.69 -29.85 -14.29
N LEU A 46 18.04 -30.87 -14.87
CA LEU A 46 18.09 -31.15 -16.31
C LEU A 46 17.14 -30.26 -17.12
N VAL A 47 16.05 -29.78 -16.52
CA VAL A 47 15.08 -28.86 -17.12
C VAL A 47 15.45 -27.38 -16.91
N ALA A 48 16.45 -27.07 -16.06
CA ALA A 48 16.91 -25.72 -15.72
C ALA A 48 17.48 -24.92 -16.90
N THR A 49 17.49 -25.46 -18.12
CA THR A 49 17.66 -24.66 -19.34
C THR A 49 16.43 -23.85 -19.71
N ASP A 50 15.27 -24.07 -19.09
CA ASP A 50 14.06 -23.30 -19.37
C ASP A 50 13.21 -23.05 -18.11
N HIS A 51 12.84 -21.77 -17.91
CA HIS A 51 11.82 -21.22 -17.00
C HIS A 51 12.19 -20.66 -15.61
N ASP A 52 12.26 -19.31 -15.59
CA ASP A 52 12.39 -18.32 -14.51
C ASP A 52 11.23 -18.21 -13.49
N SER A 53 10.22 -19.09 -13.45
CA SER A 53 8.92 -18.73 -12.82
C SER A 53 8.57 -19.38 -11.48
N GLN A 54 9.23 -20.46 -11.04
CA GLN A 54 8.79 -21.19 -9.83
C GLN A 54 9.77 -21.16 -8.65
N GLY A 55 11.07 -20.94 -8.90
CA GLY A 55 12.09 -20.86 -7.84
C GLY A 55 12.12 -19.53 -7.08
N ASN A 56 11.60 -18.45 -7.66
CA ASN A 56 11.78 -17.09 -7.15
C ASN A 56 10.72 -16.64 -6.13
N TRP A 57 9.60 -17.36 -5.98
CA TRP A 57 8.47 -16.92 -5.16
C TRP A 57 8.79 -16.83 -3.66
N CYS A 58 9.55 -17.79 -3.11
CA CYS A 58 9.93 -17.78 -1.70
C CYS A 58 10.92 -16.63 -1.40
N GLU A 59 11.85 -16.39 -2.31
CA GLU A 59 12.83 -15.32 -2.20
C GLU A 59 12.18 -13.93 -2.35
N ASP A 60 11.32 -13.76 -3.35
CA ASP A 60 10.56 -12.53 -3.57
C ASP A 60 9.63 -12.21 -2.40
N TYR A 61 8.94 -13.23 -1.86
CA TYR A 61 8.13 -13.08 -0.67
C TYR A 61 8.97 -12.63 0.54
N SER A 62 10.13 -13.24 0.75
CA SER A 62 11.04 -12.89 1.84
C SER A 62 11.55 -11.44 1.71
N LYS A 63 11.92 -11.02 0.48
CA LYS A 63 12.31 -9.64 0.18
C LYS A 63 11.17 -8.66 0.45
N LEU A 64 9.96 -8.97 0.01
CA LEU A 64 8.78 -8.13 0.21
C LEU A 64 8.42 -8.01 1.69
N LYS A 65 8.43 -9.13 2.42
CA LYS A 65 8.18 -9.17 3.86
C LYS A 65 9.19 -8.30 4.61
N GLY A 66 10.48 -8.43 4.31
CA GLY A 66 11.52 -7.58 4.91
C GLY A 66 11.32 -6.08 4.62
N ARG A 67 10.85 -5.72 3.40
CA ARG A 67 10.48 -4.33 3.08
C ARG A 67 9.31 -3.83 3.90
N ILE A 68 8.26 -4.64 4.08
CA ILE A 68 7.09 -4.29 4.89
C ILE A 68 7.51 -4.05 6.34
N GLU A 69 8.29 -4.95 6.92
CA GLU A 69 8.77 -4.84 8.31
C GLU A 69 9.63 -3.59 8.51
N SER A 70 10.51 -3.27 7.55
CA SER A 70 11.31 -2.05 7.56
C SER A 70 10.47 -0.78 7.47
N LEU A 71 9.45 -0.76 6.59
CA LEU A 71 8.52 0.37 6.48
C LEU A 71 7.69 0.56 7.75
N GLN A 72 7.17 -0.51 8.34
CA GLN A 72 6.42 -0.46 9.59
C GLN A 72 7.30 0.02 10.75
N LYS A 73 8.56 -0.43 10.82
CA LYS A 73 9.53 0.07 11.80
C LYS A 73 9.78 1.58 11.62
N SER A 74 10.02 2.01 10.39
CA SER A 74 10.20 3.43 10.04
C SER A 74 8.98 4.28 10.40
N GLN A 75 7.77 3.77 10.15
CA GLN A 75 6.53 4.44 10.53
C GLN A 75 6.43 4.63 12.05
N ARG A 76 6.70 3.59 12.84
CA ARG A 76 6.70 3.70 14.32
C ARG A 76 7.69 4.76 14.80
N HIS A 77 8.92 4.77 14.28
CA HIS A 77 9.89 5.82 14.62
C HIS A 77 9.35 7.22 14.28
N LEU A 78 8.77 7.42 13.09
CA LEU A 78 8.17 8.71 12.70
C LEU A 78 7.00 9.13 13.60
N MET A 79 6.31 8.17 14.22
CA MET A 79 5.26 8.41 15.21
C MET A 79 5.80 8.63 16.63
N GLY A 80 7.12 8.56 16.83
CA GLY A 80 7.76 8.71 18.14
C GLY A 80 7.76 7.43 18.98
N GLU A 81 7.52 6.27 18.37
CA GLU A 81 7.46 4.97 19.04
C GLU A 81 8.75 4.16 18.82
N GLN A 82 9.08 3.28 19.78
CA GLN A 82 10.23 2.35 19.71
C GLN A 82 11.58 3.02 19.42
N LEU A 83 11.82 4.18 20.05
CA LEU A 83 13.01 5.00 19.85
C LEU A 83 14.22 4.52 20.65
N ASP A 84 14.02 3.59 21.59
CA ASP A 84 15.04 3.02 22.49
C ASP A 84 16.18 2.31 21.75
N LEU A 85 15.94 1.85 20.52
CA LEU A 85 16.91 1.18 19.67
C LEU A 85 17.72 2.14 18.78
N LEU A 86 17.41 3.43 18.78
CA LEU A 86 18.08 4.44 17.96
C LEU A 86 19.20 5.12 18.75
N CYS A 87 20.36 5.31 18.10
CA CYS A 87 21.41 6.12 18.69
C CYS A 87 21.11 7.62 18.55
N VAL A 88 21.84 8.45 19.30
CA VAL A 88 21.64 9.91 19.31
C VAL A 88 21.70 10.52 17.91
N LYS A 89 22.61 10.05 17.05
CA LYS A 89 22.73 10.55 15.67
C LYS A 89 21.49 10.23 14.84
N GLU A 90 20.93 9.03 14.99
CA GLU A 90 19.72 8.62 14.27
C GLU A 90 18.49 9.39 14.78
N LEU A 91 18.41 9.66 16.09
CA LEU A 91 17.37 10.49 16.67
C LEU A 91 17.42 11.93 16.16
N GLN A 92 18.60 12.53 16.07
CA GLN A 92 18.78 13.88 15.49
C GLN A 92 18.37 13.94 14.01
N GLN A 93 18.69 12.89 13.24
CA GLN A 93 18.26 12.81 11.84
C GLN A 93 16.73 12.66 11.72
N LEU A 94 16.12 11.87 12.60
CA LEU A 94 14.67 11.69 12.66
C LEU A 94 13.96 13.00 13.02
N GLU A 95 14.46 13.70 14.04
CA GLU A 95 13.98 15.03 14.46
C GLU A 95 14.04 16.03 13.30
N LEU A 96 15.21 16.19 12.67
CA LEU A 96 15.38 17.09 11.52
C LEU A 96 14.42 16.75 10.36
N LYS A 97 14.18 15.45 10.10
CA LYS A 97 13.23 15.00 9.09
C LYS A 97 11.80 15.40 9.43
N LEU A 98 11.39 15.23 10.68
CA LEU A 98 10.05 15.60 11.15
C LEU A 98 9.85 17.13 11.16
N GLU A 99 10.83 17.88 11.63
CA GLU A 99 10.79 19.36 11.62
C GLU A 99 10.61 19.91 10.20
N ASN A 100 11.40 19.40 9.25
CA ASN A 100 11.28 19.80 7.85
C ASN A 100 9.92 19.43 7.26
N ALA A 101 9.42 18.21 7.53
CA ALA A 101 8.11 17.78 7.06
C ALA A 101 6.98 18.68 7.61
N VAL A 102 7.00 18.99 8.92
CA VAL A 102 6.03 19.87 9.56
C VAL A 102 6.11 21.29 8.98
N LYS A 103 7.32 21.83 8.78
CA LYS A 103 7.53 23.13 8.14
C LYS A 103 6.92 23.17 6.74
N HIS A 104 7.16 22.15 5.93
CA HIS A 104 6.59 22.05 4.57
C HIS A 104 5.06 21.97 4.59
N ILE A 105 4.49 21.12 5.46
CA ILE A 105 3.03 21.00 5.61
C ILE A 105 2.41 22.33 6.01
N ARG A 106 2.98 23.02 7.01
CA ARG A 106 2.48 24.32 7.48
C ARG A 106 2.56 25.38 6.39
N SER A 107 3.68 25.45 5.67
CA SER A 107 3.85 26.35 4.53
C SER A 107 2.77 26.11 3.46
N ARG A 108 2.56 24.84 3.07
CA ARG A 108 1.55 24.50 2.06
C ARG A 108 0.13 24.82 2.53
N LYS A 109 -0.22 24.53 3.79
CA LYS A 109 -1.53 24.88 4.36
C LYS A 109 -1.75 26.39 4.37
N ASN A 110 -0.75 27.16 4.77
CA ASN A 110 -0.83 28.61 4.78
C ASN A 110 -1.01 29.17 3.35
N GLN A 111 -0.28 28.65 2.37
CA GLN A 111 -0.45 29.06 0.98
C GLN A 111 -1.88 28.81 0.50
N LEU A 112 -2.41 27.60 0.71
CA LEU A 112 -3.78 27.25 0.31
C LEU A 112 -4.84 28.14 0.99
N LEU A 113 -4.62 28.48 2.26
CA LEU A 113 -5.51 29.39 2.99
C LEU A 113 -5.48 30.80 2.40
N LEU A 114 -4.29 31.34 2.09
CA LEU A 114 -4.13 32.65 1.46
C LEU A 114 -4.77 32.70 0.08
N ASP A 115 -4.58 31.65 -0.73
CA ASP A 115 -5.21 31.51 -2.05
C ASP A 115 -6.75 31.55 -1.90
N SER A 116 -7.30 30.80 -0.94
CA SER A 116 -8.74 30.77 -0.67
C SER A 116 -9.28 32.12 -0.20
N ILE A 117 -8.57 32.82 0.68
CA ILE A 117 -8.94 34.17 1.13
C ILE A 117 -8.99 35.13 -0.08
N THR A 118 -7.98 35.06 -0.95
CA THR A 118 -7.89 35.92 -2.14
C THR A 118 -9.06 35.67 -3.09
N GLU A 119 -9.41 34.39 -3.34
CA GLU A 119 -10.57 34.05 -4.15
C GLU A 119 -11.89 34.55 -3.55
N LEU A 120 -12.07 34.40 -2.24
CA LEU A 120 -13.28 34.87 -1.55
C LEU A 120 -13.41 36.39 -1.59
N GLN A 121 -12.32 37.13 -1.37
CA GLN A 121 -12.30 38.59 -1.48
C GLN A 121 -12.65 39.06 -2.90
N LYS A 122 -12.17 38.34 -3.93
CA LYS A 122 -12.54 38.63 -5.33
C LYS A 122 -14.04 38.44 -5.55
N LYS A 123 -14.61 37.32 -5.08
CA LYS A 123 -16.04 37.04 -5.19
C LYS A 123 -16.89 38.04 -4.42
N GLU A 124 -16.46 38.45 -3.23
CA GLU A 124 -17.12 39.48 -2.43
C GLU A 124 -17.22 40.79 -3.22
N LYS A 125 -16.10 41.23 -3.82
CA LYS A 125 -16.06 42.44 -4.63
C LYS A 125 -16.99 42.34 -5.85
N GLU A 126 -16.94 41.23 -6.58
CA GLU A 126 -17.81 40.99 -7.73
C GLU A 126 -19.28 41.04 -7.33
N LEU A 127 -19.69 40.36 -6.25
CA LEU A 127 -21.07 40.39 -5.76
C LEU A 127 -21.49 41.78 -5.30
N HIS A 128 -20.61 42.50 -4.63
CA HIS A 128 -20.86 43.88 -4.22
C HIS A 128 -21.12 44.80 -5.42
N ASP A 129 -20.31 44.68 -6.47
CA ASP A 129 -20.47 45.45 -7.70
C ASP A 129 -21.78 45.10 -8.42
N HIS A 130 -22.13 43.81 -8.53
CA HIS A 130 -23.41 43.38 -9.11
C HIS A 130 -24.62 43.89 -8.32
N ASN A 131 -24.57 43.82 -6.99
CA ASN A 131 -25.64 44.31 -6.13
C ASN A 131 -25.83 45.83 -6.28
N ARG A 132 -24.73 46.58 -6.37
CA ARG A 132 -24.77 48.03 -6.61
C ARG A 132 -25.44 48.36 -7.95
N ASP A 133 -25.14 47.62 -9.01
CA ASP A 133 -25.73 47.85 -10.33
C ASP A 133 -27.21 47.45 -10.37
N LEU A 134 -27.60 46.37 -9.69
CA LEU A 134 -28.99 45.99 -9.52
C LEU A 134 -29.79 47.05 -8.75
N ALA A 135 -29.21 47.60 -7.67
CA ALA A 135 -29.84 48.67 -6.90
C ALA A 135 -30.10 49.93 -7.76
N LYS A 136 -29.14 50.32 -8.59
CA LYS A 136 -29.33 51.43 -9.56
C LYS A 136 -30.47 51.14 -10.53
N LYS A 137 -30.51 49.95 -11.12
CA LYS A 137 -31.57 49.53 -12.05
C LYS A 137 -32.96 49.50 -11.40
N LEU A 138 -33.05 49.13 -10.12
CA LEU A 138 -34.32 49.18 -9.38
C LEU A 138 -34.82 50.62 -9.23
N ILE A 139 -33.94 51.54 -8.80
CA ILE A 139 -34.28 52.96 -8.66
C ILE A 139 -34.73 53.56 -10.00
N GLU A 140 -34.04 53.25 -11.10
CA GLU A 140 -34.42 53.70 -12.44
C GLU A 140 -35.80 53.18 -12.85
N LYS A 141 -36.10 51.90 -12.59
CA LYS A 141 -37.42 51.32 -12.88
C LYS A 141 -38.53 51.92 -12.03
N GLU A 142 -38.27 52.21 -10.76
CA GLU A 142 -39.24 52.88 -9.87
C GLU A 142 -39.56 54.29 -10.36
N LYS A 143 -38.53 55.07 -10.73
CA LYS A 143 -38.70 56.40 -11.32
C LYS A 143 -39.50 56.35 -12.64
N ALA A 144 -39.18 55.40 -13.52
CA ALA A 144 -39.90 55.23 -14.78
C ALA A 144 -41.38 54.86 -14.57
N LYS A 145 -41.71 54.05 -13.55
CA LYS A 145 -43.11 53.75 -13.20
C LYS A 145 -43.85 54.96 -12.66
N ALA A 146 -43.20 55.75 -11.80
CA ALA A 146 -43.78 56.97 -11.24
C ALA A 146 -44.01 58.09 -12.26
N SER A 147 -43.31 58.07 -13.41
CA SER A 147 -43.51 59.06 -14.48
C SER A 147 -44.54 58.65 -15.53
N HIS A 148 -45.09 57.43 -15.48
CA HIS A 148 -46.07 56.89 -16.43
C HIS A 148 -47.45 56.58 -15.81
N GLY A 149 -47.63 56.83 -14.50
CA GLY A 149 -48.91 56.74 -13.80
C GLY A 149 -49.36 58.12 -13.34
#